data_AF-A0A842XES2-F1
#
_entry.id   AF-A0A842XES2-F1
#
_cell.length_a   1.000
_cell.length_b   1.000
_cell.length_c   1.000
_cell.angle_alpha   90.00
_cell.angle_beta   90.00
_cell.angle_gamma   90.00
#
_symmetry.space_group_name_H-M   'P 1'
#
loop_
_entity.id
_entity.type
_entity.pdbx_description
1 polymer ?
#
loop_
_entity_poly.entity_id
_entity_poly.type
_entity_poly.pdbx_seq_one_letter_code
_entity_poly.pdbx_strand_id
1 'polypeptide(L)'
;MSGSFKFEKSLVILVIAIFILSSFTFLAKGSDLVEIKNGFDSRLLSGKVIGVPDLNIRIDVSIALKLRNEKNLDNYLMEVENPDSPMFHHFISKDEFKNLYSPTDDEFNSVFKYFKDQWNDVTPGPYNLAIFINDVP
;
A
#
# COMPACT_ATOMS: atom_id res chain seq x y z
N MET A 1 -20.43 -17.78 62.11
CA MET A 1 -20.34 -16.50 61.37
C MET A 1 -18.91 -16.31 60.88
N SER A 2 -18.50 -17.04 59.83
CA SER A 2 -17.14 -16.99 59.26
C SER A 2 -17.20 -17.54 57.83
N GLY A 3 -17.77 -16.74 56.92
CA GLY A 3 -18.03 -17.16 55.54
C GLY A 3 -17.89 -16.04 54.51
N SER A 4 -18.15 -14.77 54.87
CA SER A 4 -18.08 -13.66 53.93
C SER A 4 -16.65 -13.18 53.63
N PHE A 5 -15.73 -13.23 54.60
CA PHE A 5 -14.38 -12.66 54.47
C PHE A 5 -13.46 -13.43 53.49
N LYS A 6 -13.74 -14.72 53.25
CA LYS A 6 -13.03 -15.53 52.24
C LYS A 6 -13.58 -15.29 50.84
N PHE A 7 -14.88 -15.00 50.72
CA PHE A 7 -15.56 -14.79 49.45
C PHE A 7 -15.18 -13.44 48.83
N GLU A 8 -15.11 -12.37 49.63
CA GLU A 8 -14.67 -11.04 49.16
C GLU A 8 -13.22 -11.05 48.66
N LYS A 9 -12.30 -11.70 49.38
CA LYS A 9 -10.89 -11.82 48.96
C LYS A 9 -10.75 -12.64 47.67
N SER A 10 -11.52 -13.71 47.53
CA SER A 10 -11.53 -14.52 46.31
C SER A 10 -12.11 -13.75 45.11
N LEU A 11 -13.08 -12.86 45.34
CA LEU A 11 -13.68 -12.02 44.31
C LEU A 11 -12.74 -10.90 43.85
N VAL A 12 -12.00 -10.28 44.76
CA VAL A 12 -10.97 -9.27 44.44
C VAL A 12 -9.83 -9.89 43.63
N ILE A 13 -9.37 -11.09 44.00
CA ILE A 13 -8.32 -11.81 43.24
C ILE A 13 -8.81 -12.15 41.83
N LEU A 14 -10.08 -12.53 41.67
CA LEU A 14 -10.67 -12.81 40.36
C LEU A 14 -10.74 -11.55 39.49
N VAL A 15 -11.14 -10.40 40.05
CA VAL A 15 -11.20 -9.13 39.31
C VAL A 15 -9.80 -8.67 38.89
N ILE A 16 -8.80 -8.81 39.76
CA ILE A 16 -7.40 -8.48 39.42
C ILE A 16 -6.87 -9.43 38.35
N ALA A 17 -7.17 -10.73 38.43
CA ALA A 17 -6.78 -11.69 37.40
C ALA A 17 -7.41 -11.37 36.04
N ILE A 18 -8.70 -10.98 36.02
CA ILE A 18 -9.40 -10.56 34.80
C ILE A 18 -8.79 -9.27 34.22
N PHE A 19 -8.40 -8.32 35.09
CA PHE A 19 -7.77 -7.06 34.68
C PHE A 19 -6.33 -7.25 34.15
N ILE A 20 -5.61 -8.22 34.70
CA ILE A 20 -4.26 -8.59 34.22
C ILE A 20 -4.38 -9.33 32.88
N LEU A 21 -5.37 -10.22 32.70
CA LEU A 21 -5.60 -10.90 31.42
C LEU A 21 -6.00 -9.94 30.29
N SER A 22 -6.78 -8.88 30.57
CA SER A 22 -7.20 -7.90 29.56
C SER A 22 -6.08 -6.94 29.12
N SER A 23 -4.94 -6.93 29.80
CA SER A 23 -3.80 -6.06 29.48
C SER A 23 -2.84 -6.65 28.43
N PHE A 24 -3.01 -7.92 28.02
CA PHE A 24 -2.09 -8.60 27.10
C PHE A 24 -2.48 -8.53 25.61
N THR A 25 -3.61 -7.94 25.24
CA THR A 25 -4.06 -7.88 23.83
C THR A 25 -3.46 -6.73 23.01
N PHE A 26 -2.56 -5.92 23.58
CA PHE A 26 -2.00 -4.74 22.90
C PHE A 26 -0.57 -4.89 22.35
N LEU A 27 0.05 -6.07 22.46
CA LEU A 27 1.46 -6.27 22.09
C LEU A 27 1.63 -7.33 20.99
N ALA A 28 0.97 -7.10 19.85
CA ALA A 28 1.35 -7.74 18.60
C ALA A 28 0.99 -6.85 17.41
N LYS A 29 1.56 -5.64 17.35
CA LYS A 29 1.64 -4.90 16.10
C LYS A 29 2.88 -5.40 15.38
N GLY A 30 2.76 -6.54 14.71
CA GLY A 30 3.80 -7.03 13.81
C GLY A 30 4.09 -5.95 12.76
N SER A 31 5.35 -5.80 12.38
CA SER A 31 5.69 -4.97 11.22
C SER A 31 5.20 -5.70 9.97
N ASP A 32 3.98 -5.40 9.52
CA ASP A 32 3.38 -5.85 8.25
C ASP A 32 4.10 -5.24 7.04
N LEU A 33 5.44 -5.19 7.09
CA LEU A 33 6.25 -4.75 5.97
C LEU A 33 6.18 -5.82 4.89
N VAL A 34 5.61 -5.46 3.75
CA VAL A 34 5.54 -6.30 2.57
C VAL A 34 6.77 -6.03 1.71
N GLU A 35 7.48 -7.09 1.34
CA GLU A 35 8.60 -6.98 0.39
C GLU A 35 8.07 -6.60 -1.00
N ILE A 36 8.57 -5.50 -1.54
CA ILE A 36 8.35 -5.13 -2.94
C ILE A 36 9.39 -5.89 -3.79
N LYS A 37 8.95 -7.00 -4.40
CA LYS A 37 9.78 -7.76 -5.34
C LYS A 37 10.27 -6.84 -6.45
N ASN A 38 11.57 -6.89 -6.75
CA ASN A 38 12.23 -6.04 -7.76
C ASN A 38 12.19 -4.53 -7.46
N GLY A 39 11.88 -4.10 -6.23
CA GLY A 39 11.86 -2.68 -5.85
C GLY A 39 13.23 -2.01 -5.82
N PHE A 40 14.31 -2.79 -5.93
CA PHE A 40 15.67 -2.30 -5.97
C PHE A 40 16.44 -2.96 -7.10
N ASP A 41 17.06 -2.14 -7.95
CA ASP A 41 17.92 -2.62 -9.04
C ASP A 41 19.29 -2.99 -8.46
N SER A 42 19.56 -4.30 -8.39
CA SER A 42 20.82 -4.82 -7.85
C SER A 42 22.06 -4.37 -8.64
N ARG A 43 21.90 -3.89 -9.87
CA ARG A 43 22.99 -3.27 -10.64
C ARG A 43 23.50 -1.99 -9.98
N LEU A 44 22.71 -1.33 -9.14
CA LEU A 44 23.17 -0.16 -8.37
C LEU A 44 24.24 -0.56 -7.34
N LEU A 45 24.31 -1.82 -6.93
CA LEU A 45 25.34 -2.32 -6.00
C LEU A 45 26.71 -2.46 -6.65
N SER A 46 26.79 -2.58 -7.98
CA SER A 46 28.06 -2.57 -8.71
C SER A 46 28.56 -1.16 -9.01
N GLY A 47 27.74 -0.13 -8.72
CA GLY A 47 28.13 1.26 -8.79
C GLY A 47 29.16 1.62 -7.72
N LYS A 48 29.95 2.68 -7.97
CA LYS A 48 30.82 3.25 -6.95
C LYS A 48 29.97 4.11 -6.01
N VAL A 49 29.82 3.69 -4.75
CA VAL A 49 29.22 4.51 -3.70
C VAL A 49 30.10 5.74 -3.46
N ILE A 50 29.56 6.94 -3.71
CA ILE A 50 30.30 8.21 -3.56
C ILE A 50 30.03 8.93 -2.23
N GLY A 51 29.09 8.43 -1.42
CA GLY A 51 28.72 8.99 -0.13
C GLY A 51 27.27 8.73 0.21
N VAL A 52 26.85 9.24 1.37
CA VAL A 52 25.45 9.28 1.80
C VAL A 52 24.91 10.67 1.44
N PRO A 53 23.72 10.79 0.85
CA PRO A 53 23.10 12.10 0.61
C PRO A 53 22.88 12.85 1.93
N ASP A 54 22.91 14.17 1.88
CA ASP A 54 22.57 15.02 3.03
C ASP A 54 21.11 14.74 3.45
N LEU A 55 20.89 14.54 4.74
CA LEU A 55 19.57 14.23 5.33
C LEU A 55 18.59 15.41 5.25
N ASN A 56 19.03 16.58 4.81
CA ASN A 56 18.16 17.73 4.56
C ASN A 56 17.73 17.83 3.09
N ILE A 57 18.21 16.95 2.21
CA ILE A 57 17.78 16.90 0.82
C ILE A 57 16.36 16.33 0.79
N ARG A 58 15.46 17.11 0.22
CA ARG A 58 14.11 16.66 -0.09
C ARG A 58 14.10 15.89 -1.40
N ILE A 59 13.32 14.81 -1.45
CA ILE A 59 13.14 13.99 -2.65
C ILE A 59 11.68 13.92 -3.05
N ASP A 60 11.46 13.79 -4.36
CA ASP A 60 10.14 13.51 -4.91
C ASP A 60 10.05 12.02 -5.26
N VAL A 61 8.95 11.39 -4.86
CA VAL A 61 8.71 9.96 -5.00
C VAL A 61 7.45 9.73 -5.82
N SER A 62 7.56 8.88 -6.83
CA SER A 62 6.42 8.42 -7.63
C SER A 62 6.12 6.96 -7.31
N ILE A 63 4.90 6.69 -6.87
CA ILE A 63 4.41 5.34 -6.59
C ILE A 63 3.52 4.90 -7.75
N ALA A 64 4.01 3.98 -8.57
CA ALA A 64 3.20 3.37 -9.63
C ALA A 64 2.29 2.28 -9.05
N LEU A 65 1.02 2.29 -9.45
CA LEU A 65 0.02 1.32 -9.02
C LEU A 65 -0.15 0.22 -10.06
N LYS A 66 -0.48 -0.97 -9.57
CA LYS A 66 -0.63 -2.16 -10.41
C LYS A 66 -1.87 -2.06 -11.30
N LEU A 67 -1.72 -2.45 -12.56
CA LEU A 67 -2.83 -2.58 -13.49
C LEU A 67 -3.74 -3.77 -13.12
N ARG A 68 -5.02 -3.64 -13.41
CA ARG A 68 -5.96 -4.75 -13.46
C ARG A 68 -5.94 -5.36 -14.85
N ASN A 69 -6.25 -6.65 -14.93
CA ASN A 69 -6.46 -7.36 -16.19
C ASN A 69 -5.28 -7.24 -17.19
N GLU A 70 -4.03 -7.23 -16.72
CA GLU A 70 -2.82 -7.06 -17.55
C GLU A 70 -2.80 -7.97 -18.78
N LYS A 71 -3.12 -9.27 -18.63
CA LYS A 71 -3.20 -10.20 -19.75
C LYS A 71 -4.23 -9.79 -20.83
N ASN A 72 -5.35 -9.21 -20.42
CA ASN A 72 -6.35 -8.73 -21.36
C ASN A 72 -5.90 -7.43 -22.04
N LEU A 73 -5.12 -6.60 -21.34
CA LEU A 73 -4.48 -5.43 -21.95
C LEU A 73 -3.46 -5.87 -23.02
N ASP A 74 -2.61 -6.86 -22.70
CA ASP A 74 -1.63 -7.41 -23.65
C ASP A 74 -2.31 -7.96 -24.91
N ASN A 75 -3.38 -8.74 -24.73
CA ASN A 75 -4.16 -9.27 -25.85
C ASN A 75 -4.79 -8.13 -26.67
N TYR A 76 -5.39 -7.14 -26.01
CA TYR A 76 -5.99 -6.00 -26.70
C TYR A 76 -4.94 -5.24 -27.53
N LEU A 77 -3.76 -4.97 -26.97
CA LEU A 77 -2.65 -4.31 -27.67
C LEU A 77 -2.21 -5.10 -28.90
N MET A 78 -2.10 -6.43 -28.78
CA MET A 78 -1.77 -7.31 -29.92
C MET A 78 -2.84 -7.26 -31.02
N GLU A 79 -4.12 -7.23 -30.65
CA GLU A 79 -5.23 -7.21 -31.61
C GLU A 79 -5.36 -5.86 -32.32
N VAL A 80 -5.19 -4.72 -31.62
CA VAL A 80 -5.33 -3.39 -32.27
C VAL A 80 -4.18 -3.03 -33.21
N GLU A 81 -3.02 -3.68 -33.05
CA GLU A 81 -1.85 -3.51 -33.93
C GLU A 81 -1.81 -4.51 -35.08
N ASN A 82 -2.64 -5.57 -35.07
CA ASN A 82 -2.66 -6.61 -36.08
C ASN A 82 -3.60 -6.26 -37.26
N PRO A 83 -3.10 -6.06 -38.50
CA PRO A 83 -3.94 -5.74 -39.66
C PRO A 83 -4.98 -6.80 -40.02
N ASP A 84 -4.76 -8.06 -39.64
CA ASP A 84 -5.70 -9.16 -39.89
C ASP A 84 -6.78 -9.28 -38.80
N SER A 85 -6.65 -8.51 -37.71
CA SER A 85 -7.63 -8.50 -36.62
C SER A 85 -8.84 -7.63 -36.98
N PRO A 86 -10.06 -8.06 -36.61
CA PRO A 86 -11.23 -7.17 -36.66
C PRO A 86 -11.10 -5.96 -35.71
N MET A 87 -10.17 -5.98 -34.77
CA MET A 87 -9.90 -4.89 -33.84
C MET A 87 -8.79 -3.94 -34.32
N PHE A 88 -8.24 -4.13 -35.53
CA PHE A 88 -7.19 -3.27 -36.07
C PHE A 88 -7.57 -1.79 -36.02
N HIS A 89 -6.73 -0.96 -35.38
CA HIS A 89 -6.97 0.48 -35.17
C HIS A 89 -8.25 0.84 -34.40
N HIS A 90 -8.91 -0.10 -33.73
CA HIS A 90 -10.04 0.16 -32.85
C HIS A 90 -9.56 0.54 -31.44
N PHE A 91 -9.01 1.76 -31.32
CA PHE A 91 -8.49 2.27 -30.06
C PHE A 91 -9.59 2.67 -29.07
N ILE A 92 -9.42 2.29 -27.81
CA ILE A 92 -10.27 2.73 -26.69
C ILE A 92 -9.89 4.12 -26.20
N SER A 93 -10.86 4.80 -25.60
CA SER A 93 -10.65 6.07 -24.91
C SER A 93 -9.88 5.90 -23.59
N LYS A 94 -9.42 7.03 -23.06
CA LYS A 94 -8.74 7.10 -21.75
C LYS A 94 -9.63 6.63 -20.59
N ASP A 95 -10.93 6.97 -20.64
CA ASP A 95 -11.88 6.58 -19.60
C ASP A 95 -12.19 5.08 -19.67
N GLU A 96 -12.32 4.52 -20.88
CA GLU A 96 -12.42 3.06 -21.07
C GLU A 96 -11.17 2.35 -20.56
N PHE A 97 -9.97 2.87 -20.86
CA PHE A 97 -8.73 2.32 -20.31
C PHE A 97 -8.74 2.33 -18.77
N LYS A 98 -9.09 3.46 -18.15
CA LYS A 98 -9.17 3.58 -16.69
C LYS A 98 -10.14 2.53 -16.12
N ASN A 99 -11.31 2.40 -16.72
CA ASN A 99 -12.35 1.49 -16.25
C ASN A 99 -11.97 0.02 -16.41
N LEU A 100 -11.24 -0.35 -17.45
CA LEU A 100 -10.88 -1.73 -17.77
C LEU A 100 -9.58 -2.19 -17.11
N TYR A 101 -8.59 -1.30 -16.99
CA TYR A 101 -7.20 -1.67 -16.70
C TYR A 101 -6.55 -0.91 -15.55
N SER A 102 -6.99 0.30 -15.19
CA SER A 102 -6.46 0.99 -14.00
C SER A 102 -7.06 0.42 -12.70
N PRO A 103 -6.43 0.59 -11.53
CA PRO A 103 -7.07 0.36 -10.24
C PRO A 103 -8.46 0.98 -10.16
N THR A 104 -9.38 0.29 -9.49
CA THR A 104 -10.69 0.87 -9.16
C THR A 104 -10.52 2.13 -8.30
N ASP A 105 -11.52 3.01 -8.28
CA ASP A 105 -11.46 4.22 -7.47
C ASP A 105 -11.30 3.88 -5.97
N ASP A 106 -11.92 2.79 -5.49
CA ASP A 106 -11.78 2.35 -4.09
C ASP A 106 -10.37 1.84 -3.77
N GLU A 107 -9.79 1.01 -4.64
CA GLU A 107 -8.41 0.54 -4.48
C GLU A 107 -7.41 1.71 -4.49
N PHE A 108 -7.58 2.65 -5.43
CA PHE A 108 -6.77 3.85 -5.50
C PHE A 108 -6.88 4.68 -4.23
N ASN A 109 -8.11 4.97 -3.78
CA ASN A 109 -8.37 5.81 -2.62
C ASN A 109 -7.81 5.21 -1.33
N SER A 110 -7.83 3.88 -1.20
CA SER A 110 -7.22 3.17 -0.07
C SER A 110 -5.72 3.45 0.03
N VAL A 111 -5.00 3.29 -1.08
CA VAL A 111 -3.54 3.53 -1.14
C VAL A 111 -3.21 5.03 -1.04
N PHE A 112 -3.98 5.87 -1.72
CA PHE A 112 -3.82 7.32 -1.68
C PHE A 112 -3.98 7.85 -0.25
N LYS A 113 -5.01 7.39 0.47
CA LYS A 113 -5.22 7.74 1.88
C LYS A 113 -4.05 7.31 2.75
N TYR A 114 -3.53 6.10 2.56
CA TYR A 114 -2.36 5.63 3.30
C TYR A 114 -1.19 6.60 3.19
N PHE A 115 -0.83 7.03 1.98
CA PHE A 115 0.26 8.01 1.79
C PHE A 115 -0.09 9.40 2.32
N LYS A 116 -1.33 9.86 2.12
CA LYS A 116 -1.79 11.16 2.65
C LYS A 116 -1.75 11.26 4.18
N ASP A 117 -1.94 10.16 4.89
CA ASP A 117 -1.87 10.13 6.35
C ASP A 117 -0.41 10.21 6.86
N GLN A 118 0.58 9.98 5.99
CA GLN A 118 2.01 9.99 6.34
C GLN A 118 2.76 11.24 5.84
N TRP A 119 2.35 11.82 4.71
CA TRP A 119 3.04 12.96 4.09
C TRP A 119 2.08 14.12 3.76
N ASN A 120 2.62 15.33 3.83
CA ASN A 120 1.85 16.56 3.60
C ASN A 120 1.53 16.77 2.11
N ASP A 121 2.53 16.66 1.24
CA ASP A 121 2.38 16.87 -0.20
C ASP A 121 2.26 15.55 -0.96
N VAL A 122 1.04 15.02 -0.98
CA VAL A 122 0.66 13.85 -1.76
C VAL A 122 -0.40 14.26 -2.78
N THR A 123 -0.19 13.93 -4.05
CA THR A 123 -1.10 14.27 -5.14
C THR A 123 -1.45 13.05 -5.99
N PRO A 124 -2.69 12.96 -6.51
CA PRO A 124 -3.09 11.86 -7.36
C PRO A 124 -2.45 12.01 -8.76
N GLY A 125 -1.88 10.93 -9.27
CA GLY A 125 -1.46 10.83 -10.65
C GLY A 125 -2.62 10.53 -11.59
N PRO A 126 -2.38 10.56 -12.92
CA PRO A 126 -3.41 10.34 -13.91
C PRO A 126 -3.96 8.90 -13.88
N TYR A 127 -5.25 8.76 -14.21
CA TYR A 127 -5.94 7.48 -14.42
C TYR A 127 -5.82 6.47 -13.27
N ASN A 128 -5.65 6.91 -12.02
CA ASN A 128 -5.41 6.04 -10.86
C ASN A 128 -4.15 5.14 -10.99
N LEU A 129 -3.18 5.52 -11.81
CA LEU A 129 -1.97 4.71 -12.04
C LEU A 129 -0.76 5.14 -11.22
N ALA A 130 -0.82 6.33 -10.62
CA ALA A 130 0.30 6.84 -9.85
C ALA A 130 -0.18 7.68 -8.67
N ILE A 131 0.68 7.74 -7.65
CA ILE A 131 0.60 8.69 -6.55
C ILE A 131 1.95 9.39 -6.50
N PHE A 132 1.93 10.72 -6.43
CA PHE A 132 3.14 11.53 -6.29
C PHE A 132 3.23 12.03 -4.87
N ILE A 133 4.42 11.92 -4.28
CA ILE A 133 4.76 12.42 -2.97
C ILE A 133 5.93 13.36 -3.16
N ASN A 134 5.72 14.65 -2.90
CA ASN A 134 6.77 15.65 -3.07
C ASN A 134 7.39 15.99 -1.72
N ASP A 135 8.59 16.54 -1.78
CA ASP A 135 9.26 17.14 -0.62
C ASP A 135 9.47 16.17 0.57
N VAL A 136 9.66 14.88 0.28
CA VAL A 136 9.93 13.86 1.30
C VAL A 136 11.28 14.16 1.97
N PRO A 137 11.33 14.33 3.30
CA PRO A 137 12.56 14.59 4.03
C PRO A 137 13.44 13.36 4.17
#